data_AF-A0A7H0HN84-F1
#
_entry.id   AF-A0A7H0HN84-F1
#
_cell.length_a   1.000
_cell.length_b   1.000
_cell.length_c   1.000
_cell.angle_alpha   90.00
_cell.angle_beta   90.00
_cell.angle_gamma   90.00
#
_symmetry.space_group_name_H-M   'P 1'
#
loop_
_entity.id
_entity.type
_entity.pdbx_description
1 polymer ?
#
loop_
_entity_poly.entity_id
_entity_poly.type
_entity_poly.pdbx_seq_one_letter_code
_entity_poly.pdbx_strand_id
1 'polypeptide(L)'
;MSPDAIRSASRPRGATEQEVRQRLDHERASRLTQLEAITEERNEAPRELMLSQRAAIHRVLTEIEAAFARLERGTYGRCEGCAGPVPEERLEILPYARCCVACQRRAV
;
A
#
# COMPACT_ATOMS: atom_id res chain seq x y z
N MET A 1 37.07 14.46 -17.01
CA MET A 1 35.72 15.02 -16.80
C MET A 1 34.83 13.87 -16.39
N SER A 2 34.58 13.70 -15.09
CA SER A 2 33.69 12.64 -14.60
C SER A 2 32.26 13.19 -14.52
N PRO A 3 31.28 12.60 -15.23
CA PRO A 3 29.87 12.80 -14.92
C PRO A 3 29.52 11.98 -13.67
N ASP A 4 28.45 12.35 -12.97
CA ASP A 4 27.89 11.66 -11.80
C ASP A 4 28.43 12.04 -10.42
N ALA A 5 28.99 13.25 -10.32
CA ALA A 5 28.97 14.04 -9.09
C ALA A 5 27.55 14.59 -8.74
N ILE A 6 26.48 13.87 -9.09
CA ILE A 6 25.09 14.12 -8.69
C ILE A 6 24.68 13.07 -7.65
N ARG A 7 25.54 12.87 -6.65
CA ARG A 7 25.21 12.19 -5.38
C ARG A 7 25.33 13.18 -4.20
N SER A 8 25.04 14.46 -4.46
CA SER A 8 24.96 15.53 -3.46
C SER A 8 23.52 15.60 -2.96
N ALA A 9 23.23 15.11 -1.76
CA ALA A 9 23.22 15.87 -0.51
C ALA A 9 21.77 16.23 -0.11
N SER A 10 21.42 15.89 1.13
CA SER A 10 20.09 16.01 1.76
C SER A 10 19.09 14.91 1.41
N ARG A 11 19.19 13.72 2.05
CA ARG A 11 18.08 12.74 2.03
C ARG A 11 16.96 13.31 2.91
N PRO A 12 15.78 13.64 2.37
CA PRO A 12 14.72 14.29 3.14
C PRO A 12 14.15 13.31 4.17
N ARG A 13 13.42 13.87 5.15
CA ARG A 13 12.63 13.16 6.18
C ARG A 13 11.45 12.39 5.56
N GLY A 14 11.75 11.43 4.67
CA GLY A 14 10.76 10.73 3.84
C GLY A 14 11.33 9.43 3.27
N ALA A 15 10.55 8.34 3.26
CA ALA A 15 10.91 7.11 2.57
C ALA A 15 11.18 7.35 1.07
N THR A 16 12.29 6.83 0.56
CA THR A 16 12.64 6.83 -0.87
C THR A 16 11.65 5.99 -1.68
N GLU A 17 11.55 6.25 -2.98
CA GLU A 17 10.67 5.48 -3.88
C GLU A 17 10.95 3.97 -3.81
N GLN A 18 12.22 3.58 -3.69
CA GLN A 18 12.63 2.18 -3.57
C GLN A 18 12.17 1.56 -2.23
N GLU A 19 12.27 2.29 -1.12
CA GLU A 19 11.78 1.84 0.18
C GLU A 19 10.25 1.70 0.18
N VAL A 20 9.53 2.64 -0.44
CA VAL A 20 8.08 2.53 -0.61
C VAL A 20 7.72 1.29 -1.42
N ARG A 21 8.41 1.06 -2.54
CA ARG A 21 8.20 -0.11 -3.40
C ARG A 21 8.42 -1.42 -2.64
N GLN A 22 9.51 -1.53 -1.89
CA GLN A 22 9.80 -2.70 -1.04
C GLN A 22 8.69 -2.98 -0.02
N ARG A 23 8.15 -1.93 0.61
CA ARG A 23 7.07 -2.07 1.60
C ARG A 23 5.76 -2.51 0.95
N LEU A 24 5.43 -1.98 -0.24
CA LEU A 24 4.28 -2.43 -1.02
C LEU A 24 4.43 -3.89 -1.48
N ASP A 25 5.63 -4.30 -1.92
CA ASP A 25 5.90 -5.69 -2.30
C ASP A 25 5.77 -6.64 -1.11
N HIS A 26 6.29 -6.25 0.06
CA HIS A 26 6.14 -7.03 1.29
C HIS A 26 4.67 -7.24 1.65
N GLU A 27 3.87 -6.17 1.64
CA GLU A 27 2.42 -6.27 1.89
C GLU A 27 1.73 -7.15 0.84
N ARG A 28 2.08 -7.01 -0.44
CA ARG A 28 1.51 -7.83 -1.53
C ARG A 28 1.79 -9.31 -1.29
N ALA A 29 3.05 -9.66 -1.02
CA ALA A 29 3.46 -11.04 -0.75
C ALA A 29 2.71 -11.62 0.45
N SER A 30 2.61 -10.87 1.56
CA SER A 30 1.84 -11.29 2.74
C SER A 30 0.38 -11.59 2.41
N ARG A 31 -0.29 -10.73 1.63
CA ARG A 31 -1.70 -10.92 1.24
C ARG A 31 -1.90 -12.10 0.29
N LEU A 32 -0.94 -12.36 -0.61
CA LEU A 32 -0.98 -13.53 -1.49
C LEU A 32 -0.88 -14.84 -0.70
N THR A 33 0.06 -14.93 0.23
CA THR A 33 0.18 -16.09 1.13
C THR A 33 -1.09 -16.30 1.96
N GLN A 34 -1.70 -15.24 2.49
CA GLN A 34 -2.98 -15.34 3.22
C GLN A 34 -4.11 -15.85 2.31
N LEU A 35 -4.14 -15.41 1.06
CA LEU A 35 -5.15 -15.85 0.10
C LEU A 35 -5.01 -17.34 -0.23
N GLU A 36 -3.79 -17.81 -0.42
CA GLU A 36 -3.46 -19.23 -0.65
C GLU A 36 -3.94 -20.09 0.53
N ALA A 37 -3.59 -19.72 1.76
CA ALA A 37 -4.02 -20.45 2.97
C ALA A 37 -5.55 -20.60 3.05
N ILE A 38 -6.32 -19.52 2.82
CA ILE A 38 -7.79 -19.57 2.86
C ILE A 38 -8.36 -20.48 1.75
N THR A 39 -7.69 -20.57 0.59
CA THR A 39 -8.13 -21.46 -0.49
C THR A 39 -7.85 -22.93 -0.22
N GLU A 40 -6.85 -23.24 0.60
CA GLU A 40 -6.49 -24.60 1.00
C GLU A 40 -7.36 -25.09 2.17
N GLU A 41 -7.76 -24.21 3.09
CA GLU A 41 -8.61 -24.50 4.26
C GLU A 41 -10.09 -24.79 3.94
N ARG A 42 -10.45 -25.07 2.68
CA ARG A 42 -11.84 -25.18 2.13
C ARG A 42 -12.84 -26.08 2.90
N ASN A 43 -12.39 -26.84 3.90
CA ASN A 43 -13.20 -27.81 4.63
C ASN A 43 -13.47 -27.48 6.11
N GLU A 44 -12.89 -26.42 6.70
CA GLU A 44 -12.94 -26.23 8.17
C GLU A 44 -13.73 -24.99 8.63
N ALA A 45 -13.82 -23.93 7.81
CA ALA A 45 -14.59 -22.73 8.12
C ALA A 45 -15.90 -22.63 7.30
N PRO A 46 -16.93 -21.89 7.80
CA PRO A 46 -18.14 -21.62 7.02
C PRO A 46 -17.81 -20.93 5.69
N ARG A 47 -18.38 -21.43 4.59
CA ARG A 47 -18.15 -20.90 3.22
C ARG A 47 -18.33 -19.38 3.13
N GLU A 48 -19.33 -18.83 3.79
CA GLU A 48 -19.60 -17.38 3.80
C GLU A 48 -18.45 -16.59 4.43
N LEU A 49 -17.91 -17.08 5.54
CA LEU A 49 -16.75 -16.49 6.20
C LEU A 49 -15.54 -16.48 5.25
N MET A 50 -15.23 -17.62 4.61
CA MET A 50 -14.13 -17.71 3.64
C MET A 50 -14.29 -16.72 2.47
N LEU A 51 -15.51 -16.60 1.92
CA LEU A 51 -15.78 -15.66 0.83
C LEU A 51 -15.57 -14.22 1.28
N SER A 52 -16.04 -13.84 2.47
CA SER A 52 -15.85 -12.49 3.02
C SER A 52 -14.38 -12.16 3.25
N GLN A 53 -13.59 -13.11 3.77
CA GLN A 53 -12.15 -12.95 4.00
C GLN A 53 -11.39 -12.80 2.68
N ARG A 54 -11.66 -13.65 1.68
CA ARG A 54 -11.08 -13.55 0.34
C ARG A 54 -11.41 -12.21 -0.30
N ALA A 55 -12.66 -11.76 -0.21
CA ALA A 55 -13.08 -10.46 -0.74
C ALA A 55 -12.38 -9.29 -0.03
N ALA A 56 -12.12 -9.39 1.28
CA ALA A 56 -11.33 -8.39 2.00
C ALA A 56 -9.87 -8.36 1.50
N ILE A 57 -9.23 -9.52 1.34
CA ILE A 57 -7.85 -9.61 0.84
C ILE A 57 -7.72 -9.07 -0.58
N HIS A 58 -8.64 -9.43 -1.48
CA HIS A 58 -8.65 -8.91 -2.84
C HIS A 58 -8.79 -7.38 -2.87
N ARG A 59 -9.64 -6.79 -2.02
CA ARG A 59 -9.74 -5.34 -1.90
C ARG A 59 -8.41 -4.71 -1.49
N VAL A 60 -7.69 -5.31 -0.53
CA VAL A 60 -6.36 -4.82 -0.13
C VAL A 60 -5.35 -4.96 -1.26
N LEU A 61 -5.34 -6.08 -1.99
CA LEU A 61 -4.47 -6.26 -3.16
C LEU A 61 -4.71 -5.18 -4.22
N THR A 62 -5.96 -4.84 -4.52
CA THR A 62 -6.30 -3.75 -5.43
C THR A 62 -5.77 -2.40 -4.93
N GLU A 63 -5.85 -2.12 -3.63
CA GLU A 63 -5.31 -0.89 -3.05
C GLU A 63 -3.77 -0.83 -3.14
N ILE A 64 -3.09 -1.98 -2.99
CA ILE A 64 -1.64 -2.10 -3.17
C ILE A 64 -1.25 -1.84 -4.63
N GLU A 65 -1.98 -2.43 -5.59
CA GLU A 65 -1.76 -2.18 -7.03
C GLU A 65 -1.97 -0.70 -7.38
N ALA A 66 -3.04 -0.08 -6.85
CA ALA A 66 -3.27 1.35 -7.01
C ALA A 66 -2.14 2.19 -6.39
N ALA A 67 -1.54 1.74 -5.29
CA ALA A 67 -0.40 2.41 -4.67
C ALA A 67 0.86 2.35 -5.53
N PHE A 68 1.16 1.21 -6.17
CA PHE A 68 2.24 1.12 -7.17
C PHE A 68 1.99 2.09 -8.33
N ALA A 69 0.76 2.14 -8.86
CA ALA A 69 0.42 3.09 -9.93
C ALA A 69 0.52 4.56 -9.48
N ARG A 70 0.25 4.88 -8.20
CA ARG A 70 0.49 6.23 -7.65
C ARG A 70 1.98 6.53 -7.54
N LEU A 71 2.80 5.54 -7.19
CA LEU A 71 4.25 5.66 -7.10
C LEU A 71 4.86 5.95 -8.48
N GLU A 72 4.48 5.19 -9.50
CA GLU A 72 4.93 5.38 -10.89
C GLU A 72 4.52 6.75 -11.46
N ARG A 73 3.34 7.25 -11.08
CA ARG A 73 2.85 8.58 -11.48
C ARG A 73 3.44 9.73 -10.64
N GLY A 74 4.26 9.45 -9.63
CA GLY A 74 4.78 10.48 -8.71
C GLY A 74 3.70 11.14 -7.82
N THR A 75 2.54 10.49 -7.65
CA THR A 75 1.40 11.00 -6.86
C THR A 75 1.22 10.29 -5.52
N TYR A 76 2.10 9.34 -5.21
CA TYR A 76 2.10 8.61 -3.94
C TYR A 76 2.20 9.57 -2.75
N GLY A 77 1.48 9.26 -1.67
CA GLY A 77 1.40 10.11 -0.49
C GLY A 77 0.46 11.32 -0.60
N ARG A 78 -0.29 11.46 -1.71
CA ARG A 78 -1.37 12.45 -1.82
C ARG A 78 -2.73 11.78 -1.64
N CYS A 79 -3.57 12.39 -0.80
CA CYS A 79 -4.90 11.90 -0.49
C CYS A 79 -5.85 12.07 -1.68
N GLU A 80 -6.55 11.00 -2.09
CA GLU A 80 -7.50 11.05 -3.21
C GLU A 80 -8.74 11.91 -2.92
N GLY A 81 -9.15 12.03 -1.65
CA GLY A 81 -10.34 12.81 -1.29
C GLY A 81 -10.16 14.32 -1.15
N CYS A 82 -8.96 14.80 -0.77
CA CYS A 82 -8.70 16.23 -0.55
C CYS A 82 -7.45 16.77 -1.25
N ALA A 83 -6.72 15.92 -2.00
CA ALA A 83 -5.44 16.22 -2.63
C ALA A 83 -4.30 16.66 -1.68
N GLY A 84 -4.55 16.76 -0.37
CA GLY A 84 -3.55 17.06 0.65
C GLY A 84 -2.62 15.86 0.94
N PRO A 85 -1.56 16.06 1.74
CA PRO A 85 -0.65 14.98 2.10
C PRO A 85 -1.35 13.92 2.95
N VAL A 86 -1.03 12.65 2.70
CA VAL A 86 -1.27 11.55 3.62
C VAL A 86 -0.12 11.55 4.63
N PRO A 87 -0.38 11.52 5.95
CA PRO A 87 0.68 11.50 6.95
C PRO A 87 1.68 10.36 6.72
N GLU A 88 2.97 10.63 6.89
CA GLU A 88 4.02 9.63 6.66
C GLU A 88 3.88 8.46 7.63
N GLU A 89 3.59 8.72 8.89
CA GLU A 89 3.40 7.70 9.94
C GLU A 89 2.27 6.74 9.56
N ARG A 90 1.25 7.25 8.84
CA ARG A 90 0.19 6.42 8.29
C ARG A 90 0.68 5.59 7.12
N LEU A 91 1.46 6.17 6.22
CA LEU A 91 2.06 5.44 5.10
C LEU A 91 3.12 4.45 5.56
N GLU A 92 3.72 4.61 6.75
CA GLU A 92 4.63 3.67 7.41
C GLU A 92 3.91 2.41 7.92
N ILE A 93 2.68 2.57 8.40
CA ILE A 93 1.85 1.45 8.87
C ILE A 93 1.04 0.83 7.72
N LEU A 94 0.50 1.66 6.83
CA LEU A 94 -0.37 1.29 5.72
C LEU A 94 0.15 1.91 4.41
N PRO A 95 1.16 1.31 3.76
CA PRO A 95 1.78 1.88 2.56
C PRO A 95 0.81 2.00 1.38
N TYR A 96 -0.28 1.24 1.36
CA TYR A 96 -1.30 1.33 0.30
C TYR A 96 -2.41 2.35 0.59
N ALA A 97 -2.33 3.12 1.69
CA ALA A 97 -3.38 4.07 2.06
C ALA A 97 -3.60 5.16 0.99
N ARG A 98 -4.82 5.21 0.44
CA ARG A 98 -5.24 6.22 -0.56
C ARG A 98 -5.74 7.56 0.00
N CYS A 99 -6.12 7.58 1.27
CA CYS A 99 -6.73 8.74 1.92
C CYS A 99 -6.03 9.11 3.24
N CYS A 100 -6.03 10.40 3.57
CA CYS A 100 -5.68 10.89 4.89
C CYS A 100 -6.73 10.46 5.93
N VAL A 101 -6.38 10.51 7.22
CA VAL A 101 -7.25 10.08 8.32
C VAL A 101 -8.58 10.84 8.30
N ALA A 102 -8.55 12.15 8.03
CA ALA A 102 -9.75 12.97 7.97
C ALA A 102 -10.69 12.56 6.83
N CYS A 103 -10.15 12.31 5.62
CA CYS A 103 -10.95 11.81 4.49
C CYS A 103 -11.47 10.41 4.73
N GLN A 104 -10.67 9.53 5.34
CA GLN A 104 -11.11 8.16 5.62
C GLN A 104 -12.28 8.15 6.61
N ARG A 105 -12.24 8.97 7.67
CA ARG A 105 -13.34 9.10 8.64
C ARG A 105 -14.66 9.62 8.06
N ARG A 106 -14.63 10.27 6.90
CA ARG A 106 -15.84 10.78 6.21
C ARG A 106 -16.45 9.78 5.23
N ALA A 107 -15.69 8.75 4.85
CA ALA A 107 -16.11 7.76 3.87
C ALA A 107 -16.72 6.48 4.50
N VAL A 108 -16.78 6.44 5.83
CA VAL A 108 -17.45 5.42 6.65
C VAL A 108 -18.79 5.92 7.14
#